data_AF-A0A0C9T3A8-F1
#
_entry.id   AF-A0A0C9T3A8-F1
#
_cell.length_a   1.000
_cell.length_b   1.000
_cell.length_c   1.000
_cell.angle_alpha   90.00
_cell.angle_beta   90.00
_cell.angle_gamma   90.00
#
_symmetry.space_group_name_H-M   'P 1'
#
loop_
_entity.id
_entity.type
_entity.pdbx_description
1 polymer ?
#
loop_
_entity_poly.entity_id
_entity_poly.type
_entity_poly.pdbx_seq_one_letter_code
_entity_poly.pdbx_strand_id
1 'polypeptide(L)'
;MAFPQASTQNKLDLTSHMQTNNITLPGVPPRYLSFIPIPKLSFSALLDFTNIPPFDLSLSGLDPAAFLSNQPCNSNLPDNFLDHSIPPFITSVQLINLLAQALSIDHHCDVFVLDPQHSGNLPSWVIQYWHDLRRASIAKGCWSSAHDWLTHQTLTSTDTALSTIADQVLHDLQVLEWDDGLCGPAASLQTLNLVEFLASTSMKGRFIDVMVNEVSYYMEHHPLPSELGMISVEELTFSNMLQSSHNHWSRYTFDKRFSRLHMLGNKLCDGELNCVIFPINVNGVHWTVFLINATKRVIHYSDSLDWPWPKDDVDLIQRWLCTHGFSPFSKGAAIPHGLQEDSFSCVIAMINIICHHLFSIPLFTNKAHFNEKDSFHDTPDTDPDCHTSPCTNTSQFSSPVMSDTSS
;
A
#
# COMPACT_ATOMS: atom_id res chain seq x y z
N MET A 1 -2.08 -23.00 -27.86
CA MET A 1 -0.96 -23.32 -26.96
C MET A 1 -1.39 -22.91 -25.57
N ALA A 2 -1.58 -23.86 -24.67
CA ALA A 2 -2.06 -23.59 -23.32
C ALA A 2 -0.87 -23.18 -22.44
N PHE A 3 -0.90 -21.97 -21.90
CA PHE A 3 0.02 -21.57 -20.84
C PHE A 3 -0.31 -22.38 -19.58
N PRO A 4 0.69 -22.95 -18.89
CA PRO A 4 0.44 -23.60 -17.61
C PRO A 4 -0.03 -22.53 -16.62
N GLN A 5 -1.19 -22.76 -15.99
CA GLN A 5 -1.63 -21.96 -14.84
C GLN A 5 -0.54 -22.07 -13.78
N ALA A 6 0.14 -20.94 -13.51
CA ALA A 6 0.98 -20.82 -12.34
C ALA A 6 0.10 -21.08 -11.12
N SER A 7 0.42 -22.14 -10.37
CA SER A 7 -0.12 -22.38 -9.04
C SER A 7 0.17 -21.13 -8.21
N THR A 8 -0.86 -20.31 -7.98
CA THR A 8 -0.87 -19.23 -7.00
C THR A 8 -0.72 -19.86 -5.62
N GLN A 9 0.52 -20.12 -5.24
CA GLN A 9 0.87 -20.35 -3.86
C GLN A 9 0.44 -19.08 -3.13
N ASN A 10 -0.57 -19.20 -2.28
CA ASN A 10 -1.11 -18.12 -1.46
C ASN A 10 0.05 -17.46 -0.71
N LYS A 11 0.65 -16.42 -1.30
CA LYS A 11 1.55 -15.50 -0.64
C LYS A 11 0.61 -14.72 0.27
N LEU A 12 0.40 -15.25 1.47
CA LEU A 12 -0.41 -14.60 2.49
C LEU A 12 0.03 -13.13 2.54
N ASP A 13 -0.91 -12.23 2.29
CA ASP A 13 -0.73 -10.81 2.55
C ASP A 13 -0.73 -10.63 4.07
N LEU A 14 0.37 -11.06 4.70
CA LEU A 14 0.58 -11.09 6.15
C LEU A 14 0.46 -9.69 6.76
N THR A 15 0.67 -8.65 5.96
CA THR A 15 0.50 -7.25 6.36
C THR A 15 -0.96 -6.88 6.61
N SER A 16 -1.92 -7.45 5.88
CA SER A 16 -3.35 -7.14 6.04
C SER A 16 -3.99 -7.78 7.29
N HIS A 17 -3.39 -8.84 7.84
CA HIS A 17 -4.01 -9.65 8.89
C HIS A 17 -3.74 -9.16 10.33
N MET A 18 -2.91 -8.14 10.53
CA MET A 18 -2.52 -7.66 11.87
C MET A 18 -3.42 -6.56 12.45
N GLN A 19 -4.56 -6.23 11.83
CA GLN A 19 -5.25 -4.96 12.10
C GLN A 19 -6.43 -4.96 13.11
N THR A 20 -6.64 -5.94 14.00
CA THR A 20 -7.89 -5.94 14.83
C THR A 20 -7.84 -6.24 16.32
N ASN A 21 -6.68 -6.46 16.94
CA ASN A 21 -6.63 -6.49 18.41
C ASN A 21 -5.47 -5.61 18.91
N ASN A 22 -5.79 -4.46 19.51
CA ASN A 22 -4.84 -3.59 20.20
C ASN A 22 -4.36 -4.24 21.50
N ILE A 23 -3.77 -5.43 21.42
CA ILE A 23 -3.13 -6.05 22.56
C ILE A 23 -1.74 -5.45 22.66
N THR A 24 -1.52 -4.65 23.70
CA THR A 24 -0.21 -4.08 23.99
C THR A 24 0.71 -5.20 24.45
N LEU A 25 1.61 -5.62 23.57
CA LEU A 25 2.67 -6.55 23.93
C LEU A 25 3.59 -5.93 24.98
N PRO A 26 4.25 -6.74 25.82
CA PRO A 26 5.27 -6.25 26.75
C PRO A 26 6.35 -5.48 25.99
N GLY A 27 6.56 -4.21 26.37
CA GLY A 27 7.54 -3.35 25.74
C GLY A 27 8.97 -3.86 25.94
N VAL A 28 9.80 -3.72 24.90
CA VAL A 28 11.23 -4.06 24.96
C VAL A 28 11.93 -3.14 25.97
N PRO A 29 12.68 -3.67 26.95
CA PRO A 29 13.36 -2.84 27.95
C PRO A 29 14.33 -1.85 27.29
N PRO A 30 14.48 -0.61 27.82
CA PRO A 30 15.30 0.44 27.21
C PRO A 30 16.73 0.02 26.87
N ARG A 31 17.34 -0.85 27.68
CA ARG A 31 18.70 -1.36 27.46
C ARG A 31 18.86 -2.23 26.19
N TYR A 32 17.75 -2.74 25.64
CA TYR A 32 17.76 -3.54 24.40
C TYR A 32 17.30 -2.75 23.17
N LEU A 33 16.69 -1.56 23.35
CA LEU A 33 16.18 -0.74 22.24
C LEU A 33 17.30 -0.27 21.31
N SER A 34 18.52 -0.04 21.81
CA SER A 34 19.66 0.35 20.98
C SER A 34 20.13 -0.72 19.99
N PHE A 35 19.68 -1.96 20.16
CA PHE A 35 19.97 -3.07 19.24
C PHE A 35 18.89 -3.26 18.17
N ILE A 36 17.78 -2.52 18.26
CA ILE A 36 16.72 -2.52 17.26
C ILE A 36 16.87 -1.24 16.43
N PRO A 37 16.93 -1.33 15.09
CA PRO A 37 16.82 -0.15 14.24
C PRO A 37 15.51 0.58 14.51
N ILE A 38 15.59 1.82 15.00
CA ILE A 38 14.40 2.63 15.26
C ILE A 38 13.74 2.94 13.90
N PRO A 39 12.40 2.84 13.75
CA PRO A 39 11.70 3.15 12.49
C PRO A 39 12.04 4.53 11.89
N LYS A 40 12.38 5.48 12.77
CA LYS A 40 12.77 6.85 12.43
C LYS A 40 14.20 7.02 11.93
N LEU A 41 14.98 5.94 11.85
CA LEU A 41 16.29 6.02 11.23
C LEU A 41 16.11 6.33 9.75
N SER A 42 17.04 7.08 9.17
CA SER A 42 17.06 7.20 7.72
C SER A 42 17.36 5.85 7.09
N PHE A 43 16.98 5.69 5.82
CA PHE A 43 17.29 4.50 5.07
C PHE A 43 18.80 4.20 5.02
N SER A 44 19.67 5.21 4.85
CA SER A 44 21.12 5.00 4.86
C SER A 44 21.59 4.43 6.21
N ALA A 45 21.06 4.97 7.30
CA ALA A 45 21.38 4.47 8.64
C ALA A 45 20.89 3.03 8.87
N LEU A 46 19.75 2.64 8.28
CA LEU A 46 19.30 1.24 8.31
C LEU A 46 20.25 0.33 7.51
N LEU A 47 20.69 0.75 6.32
CA LEU A 47 21.62 -0.03 5.50
C LEU A 47 22.97 -0.23 6.20
N ASP A 48 23.46 0.78 6.91
CA ASP A 48 24.70 0.70 7.68
C ASP A 48 24.56 -0.07 9.01
N PHE A 49 23.34 -0.40 9.43
CA PHE A 49 23.10 -1.09 10.70
C PHE A 49 23.55 -2.56 10.65
N THR A 50 24.72 -2.88 11.21
CA THR A 50 25.34 -4.21 11.13
C THR A 50 24.84 -5.22 12.18
N ASN A 51 24.21 -4.75 13.26
CA ASN A 51 23.88 -5.57 14.43
C ASN A 51 22.54 -6.31 14.33
N ILE A 52 22.19 -6.84 13.16
CA ILE A 52 20.98 -7.67 12.99
C ILE A 52 21.40 -9.14 13.03
N PRO A 53 21.00 -9.92 14.06
CA PRO A 53 21.30 -11.34 14.13
C PRO A 53 20.75 -12.12 12.92
N PRO A 54 21.37 -13.24 12.55
CA PRO A 54 20.88 -14.07 11.46
C PRO A 54 19.53 -14.72 11.80
N PHE A 55 18.81 -15.14 10.77
CA PHE A 55 17.59 -15.92 10.91
C PHE A 55 17.90 -17.40 10.99
N ASP A 56 17.25 -18.09 11.91
CA ASP A 56 17.28 -19.55 11.90
C ASP A 56 16.00 -20.12 11.25
N LEU A 57 16.15 -20.57 10.00
CA LEU A 57 15.07 -21.22 9.27
C LEU A 57 14.70 -22.59 9.87
N SER A 58 15.58 -23.22 10.67
CA SER A 58 15.29 -24.50 11.33
C SER A 58 14.09 -24.40 12.29
N LEU A 59 13.83 -23.20 12.82
CA LEU A 59 12.70 -22.91 13.71
C LEU A 59 11.35 -22.88 12.98
N SER A 60 11.33 -22.85 11.64
CA SER A 60 10.08 -22.79 10.86
C SER A 60 9.22 -24.05 11.00
N GLY A 61 9.83 -25.19 11.35
CA GLY A 61 9.14 -26.48 11.47
C GLY A 61 8.66 -26.79 12.90
N LEU A 62 8.96 -25.92 13.87
CA LEU A 62 8.57 -26.12 15.25
C LEU A 62 7.17 -25.58 15.51
N ASP A 63 6.43 -26.24 16.40
CA ASP A 63 5.13 -25.75 16.88
C ASP A 63 5.34 -24.46 17.68
N PRO A 64 4.77 -23.31 17.27
CA PRO A 64 4.89 -22.05 18.00
C PRO A 64 4.43 -22.16 19.46
N ALA A 65 3.48 -23.05 19.77
CA ALA A 65 3.03 -23.25 21.16
C ALA A 65 4.13 -23.84 22.06
N ALA A 66 5.08 -24.59 21.49
CA ALA A 66 6.21 -25.15 22.22
C ALA A 66 7.23 -24.09 22.68
N PHE A 67 7.16 -22.88 22.14
CA PHE A 67 7.97 -21.74 22.57
C PHE A 67 7.37 -21.03 23.78
N LEU A 68 6.19 -21.40 24.27
CA LEU A 68 5.58 -20.74 25.43
C LEU A 68 5.68 -21.64 26.65
N SER A 69 6.01 -21.03 27.79
CA SER A 69 6.18 -21.72 29.06
C SER A 69 5.57 -20.92 30.20
N ASN A 70 4.96 -21.64 31.14
CA ASN A 70 4.46 -21.09 32.40
C ASN A 70 5.53 -21.16 33.51
N GLN A 71 6.73 -21.64 33.20
CA GLN A 71 7.84 -21.66 34.16
C GLN A 71 8.52 -20.29 34.21
N PRO A 72 8.87 -19.78 35.40
CA PRO A 72 9.47 -18.46 35.56
C PRO A 72 10.74 -18.28 34.72
N CYS A 73 10.95 -17.05 34.24
CA CYS A 73 12.22 -16.62 33.66
C CYS A 73 13.36 -16.85 34.65
N ASN A 74 14.48 -17.42 34.18
CA ASN A 74 15.72 -17.31 34.94
C ASN A 74 16.05 -15.81 34.99
N SER A 75 16.30 -15.25 36.17
CA SER A 75 16.27 -13.80 36.41
C SER A 75 17.24 -12.95 35.58
N ASN A 76 18.16 -13.57 34.84
CA ASN A 76 19.08 -12.92 33.92
C ASN A 76 18.96 -13.52 32.51
N LEU A 77 18.91 -12.65 31.49
CA LEU A 77 19.13 -13.08 30.12
C LEU A 77 20.56 -13.64 29.98
N PRO A 78 20.78 -14.66 29.14
CA PRO A 78 22.12 -15.14 28.82
C PRO A 78 23.02 -14.00 28.32
N ASP A 79 24.31 -14.01 28.67
CA ASP A 79 25.27 -12.98 28.23
C ASP A 79 25.36 -12.88 26.69
N ASN A 80 25.08 -13.98 25.99
CA ASN A 80 25.08 -14.08 24.54
C ASN A 80 23.68 -13.90 23.90
N PHE A 81 22.68 -13.40 24.64
CA PHE A 81 21.30 -13.24 24.14
C PHE A 81 21.23 -12.44 22.82
N LEU A 82 22.07 -11.42 22.67
CA LEU A 82 22.11 -10.59 21.47
C LEU A 82 22.65 -11.32 20.23
N ASP A 83 23.36 -12.43 20.43
CA ASP A 83 23.87 -13.28 19.36
C ASP A 83 22.87 -14.39 18.97
N HIS A 84 21.74 -14.50 19.68
CA HIS A 84 20.72 -15.50 19.40
C HIS A 84 20.08 -15.24 18.04
N SER A 85 19.81 -16.32 17.30
CA SER A 85 19.16 -16.19 16.00
C SER A 85 17.70 -15.80 16.17
N ILE A 86 17.17 -15.04 15.20
CA ILE A 86 15.78 -14.60 15.23
C ILE A 86 14.91 -15.70 14.57
N PRO A 87 13.73 -16.03 15.14
CA PRO A 87 12.79 -16.93 14.48
C PRO A 87 12.27 -16.38 13.14
N PRO A 88 11.81 -17.26 12.24
CA PRO A 88 11.15 -16.86 11.00
C PRO A 88 9.94 -15.95 11.26
N PHE A 89 9.65 -15.02 10.33
CA PHE A 89 8.58 -14.04 10.50
C PHE A 89 7.22 -14.66 10.81
N ILE A 90 6.86 -15.75 10.12
CA ILE A 90 5.58 -16.46 10.35
C ILE A 90 5.52 -16.97 11.78
N THR A 91 6.61 -17.54 12.29
CA THR A 91 6.72 -18.00 13.68
C THR A 91 6.57 -16.82 14.64
N SER A 92 7.26 -15.70 14.42
CA SER A 92 7.12 -14.50 15.29
C SER A 92 5.69 -13.97 15.34
N VAL A 93 4.98 -13.91 14.21
CA VAL A 93 3.56 -13.51 14.16
C VAL A 93 2.66 -14.50 14.91
N GLN A 94 2.92 -15.80 14.76
CA GLN A 94 2.20 -16.84 15.50
C GLN A 94 2.45 -16.73 17.02
N LEU A 95 3.68 -16.47 17.44
CA LEU A 95 4.02 -16.25 18.85
C LEU A 95 3.32 -15.02 19.42
N ILE A 96 3.28 -13.91 18.68
CA ILE A 96 2.50 -12.72 19.05
C ILE A 96 1.03 -13.07 19.26
N ASN A 97 0.43 -13.80 18.32
CA ASN A 97 -0.98 -14.17 18.40
C ASN A 97 -1.27 -15.12 19.57
N LEU A 98 -0.39 -16.08 19.85
CA LEU A 98 -0.53 -16.99 20.98
C LEU A 98 -0.35 -16.28 22.32
N LEU A 99 0.65 -15.39 22.42
CA LEU A 99 0.86 -14.57 23.61
C LEU A 99 -0.35 -13.65 23.86
N ALA A 100 -0.87 -13.01 22.81
CA ALA A 100 -2.08 -12.21 22.86
C ALA A 100 -3.30 -12.99 23.36
N GLN A 101 -3.49 -14.22 22.88
CA GLN A 101 -4.55 -15.11 23.35
C GLN A 101 -4.37 -15.48 24.83
N ALA A 102 -3.16 -15.84 25.24
CA ALA A 102 -2.85 -16.19 26.62
C ALA A 102 -3.12 -15.02 27.59
N LEU A 103 -2.67 -13.81 27.24
CA LEU A 103 -2.91 -12.59 28.03
C LEU A 103 -4.38 -12.18 28.11
N SER A 104 -5.19 -12.59 27.12
CA SER A 104 -6.64 -12.33 27.10
C SER A 104 -7.43 -13.28 28.00
N ILE A 105 -6.91 -14.48 28.26
CA ILE A 105 -7.57 -15.51 29.07
C ILE A 105 -7.27 -15.31 30.56
N ASP A 106 -6.01 -14.99 30.89
CA ASP A 106 -5.58 -14.82 32.27
C ASP A 106 -4.71 -13.57 32.43
N HIS A 107 -5.30 -12.52 33.00
CA HIS A 107 -4.62 -11.25 33.25
C HIS A 107 -3.45 -11.34 34.26
N HIS A 108 -3.23 -12.51 34.87
CA HIS A 108 -2.19 -12.76 35.86
C HIS A 108 -1.20 -13.86 35.47
N CYS A 109 -1.30 -14.45 34.27
CA CYS A 109 -0.31 -15.42 33.83
C CYS A 109 0.95 -14.74 33.30
N ASP A 110 2.05 -14.88 34.04
CA ASP A 110 3.38 -14.63 33.50
C ASP A 110 3.71 -15.71 32.47
N VAL A 111 3.55 -15.36 31.18
CA VAL A 111 3.97 -16.20 30.06
C VAL A 111 5.42 -15.90 29.73
N PHE A 112 6.22 -16.96 29.64
CA PHE A 112 7.63 -16.91 29.27
C PHE A 112 7.87 -17.61 27.94
N VAL A 113 9.01 -17.33 27.33
CA VAL A 113 9.38 -17.84 26.01
C VAL A 113 10.50 -18.86 26.16
N LEU A 114 10.27 -20.10 25.76
CA LEU A 114 11.30 -21.10 25.59
C LEU A 114 12.05 -20.83 24.28
N ASP A 115 13.36 -20.64 24.38
CA ASP A 115 14.22 -20.65 23.22
C ASP A 115 14.65 -22.09 22.93
N PRO A 116 14.23 -22.71 21.81
CA PRO A 116 14.62 -24.07 21.47
C PRO A 116 16.13 -24.22 21.20
N GLN A 117 16.84 -23.12 20.93
CA GLN A 117 18.27 -23.13 20.67
C GLN A 117 19.10 -23.04 21.96
N HIS A 118 18.54 -22.51 23.04
CA HIS A 118 19.28 -22.19 24.26
C HIS A 118 18.52 -22.65 25.52
N SER A 119 19.24 -23.17 26.50
CA SER A 119 18.62 -23.55 27.77
C SER A 119 18.17 -22.31 28.56
N GLY A 120 16.87 -22.11 28.69
CA GLY A 120 16.31 -21.09 29.58
C GLY A 120 14.94 -20.58 29.14
N ASN A 121 14.21 -20.02 30.09
CA ASN A 121 13.02 -19.24 29.82
C ASN A 121 13.45 -17.78 29.63
N LEU A 122 13.04 -17.19 28.52
CA LEU A 122 13.19 -15.79 28.17
C LEU A 122 11.92 -15.02 28.58
N PRO A 123 12.02 -13.72 28.90
CA PRO A 123 10.86 -12.88 29.18
C PRO A 123 10.03 -12.64 27.90
N SER A 124 8.71 -12.49 28.04
CA SER A 124 7.78 -12.35 26.91
C SER A 124 8.04 -11.14 25.99
N TRP A 125 8.67 -10.07 26.47
CA TRP A 125 9.07 -8.93 25.63
C TRP A 125 10.03 -9.33 24.51
N VAL A 126 10.74 -10.47 24.62
CA VAL A 126 11.63 -10.98 23.58
C VAL A 126 10.89 -11.25 22.26
N ILE A 127 9.60 -11.60 22.31
CA ILE A 127 8.79 -11.77 21.10
C ILE A 127 8.68 -10.44 20.33
N GLN A 128 8.46 -9.33 21.03
CA GLN A 128 8.44 -7.99 20.42
C GLN A 128 9.81 -7.62 19.86
N TYR A 129 10.89 -7.88 20.61
CA TYR A 129 12.27 -7.65 20.16
C TYR A 129 12.59 -8.40 18.85
N TRP A 130 12.27 -9.69 18.78
CA TRP A 130 12.46 -10.50 17.56
C TRP A 130 11.59 -10.03 16.39
N HIS A 131 10.34 -9.63 16.67
CA HIS A 131 9.45 -9.09 15.66
C HIS A 131 10.00 -7.79 15.04
N ASP A 132 10.46 -6.85 15.86
CA ASP A 132 10.99 -5.57 15.37
C ASP A 132 12.30 -5.73 14.61
N LEU A 133 13.23 -6.57 15.10
CA LEU A 133 14.44 -6.92 14.36
C LEU A 133 14.13 -7.58 13.02
N ARG A 134 13.15 -8.48 12.99
CA ARG A 134 12.74 -9.14 11.74
C ARG A 134 12.18 -8.13 10.74
N ARG A 135 11.34 -7.20 11.19
CA ARG A 135 10.80 -6.13 10.34
C ARG A 135 11.92 -5.27 9.77
N ALA A 136 12.84 -4.82 10.61
CA ALA A 136 14.00 -4.03 10.18
C ALA A 136 14.91 -4.78 9.20
N SER A 137 15.10 -6.07 9.41
CA SER A 137 15.93 -6.90 8.53
C SER A 137 15.28 -7.15 7.15
N ILE A 138 13.97 -7.39 7.11
CA ILE A 138 13.21 -7.47 5.84
C ILE A 138 13.33 -6.12 5.12
N ALA A 139 13.08 -5.02 5.83
CA ALA A 139 13.18 -3.68 5.27
C ALA A 139 14.58 -3.43 4.71
N LYS A 140 15.63 -3.73 5.47
CA LYS A 140 17.03 -3.61 5.04
C LYS A 140 17.29 -4.38 3.74
N GLY A 141 16.84 -5.64 3.63
CA GLY A 141 17.03 -6.43 2.42
C GLY A 141 16.29 -5.88 1.19
N CYS A 142 15.04 -5.44 1.38
CA CYS A 142 14.24 -4.77 0.35
C CYS A 142 14.91 -3.48 -0.14
N TRP A 143 15.34 -2.65 0.81
CA TRP A 143 15.98 -1.37 0.58
C TRP A 143 17.37 -1.50 -0.04
N SER A 144 18.19 -2.47 0.38
CA SER A 144 19.48 -2.77 -0.28
C SER A 144 19.28 -3.11 -1.75
N SER A 145 18.27 -3.94 -2.07
CA SER A 145 17.99 -4.31 -3.46
C SER A 145 17.58 -3.10 -4.31
N ALA A 146 16.75 -2.22 -3.76
CA ALA A 146 16.35 -0.98 -4.42
C ALA A 146 17.53 -0.01 -4.58
N HIS A 147 18.38 0.11 -3.57
CA HIS A 147 19.59 0.93 -3.59
C HIS A 147 20.55 0.50 -4.70
N ASP A 148 20.84 -0.80 -4.77
CA ASP A 148 21.75 -1.37 -5.76
C ASP A 148 21.20 -1.17 -7.17
N TRP A 149 19.89 -1.33 -7.34
CA TRP A 149 19.22 -1.06 -8.61
C TRP A 149 19.35 0.41 -9.03
N LEU A 150 19.03 1.36 -8.14
CA LEU A 150 19.15 2.80 -8.42
C LEU A 150 20.61 3.18 -8.73
N THR A 151 21.55 2.72 -7.92
CA THR A 151 22.99 2.95 -8.12
C THR A 151 23.46 2.42 -9.47
N HIS A 152 22.95 1.25 -9.89
CA HIS A 152 23.24 0.71 -11.21
C HIS A 152 22.68 1.60 -12.32
N GLN A 153 21.47 2.14 -12.17
CA GLN A 153 20.90 3.08 -13.16
C GLN A 153 21.77 4.34 -13.29
N THR A 154 22.17 4.96 -12.17
CA THR A 154 23.09 6.10 -12.16
C THR A 154 24.39 5.81 -12.89
N LEU A 155 25.01 4.66 -12.64
CA LEU A 155 26.36 4.36 -13.15
C LEU A 155 26.39 3.87 -14.60
N THR A 156 25.30 3.25 -15.07
CA THR A 156 25.33 2.51 -16.35
C THR A 156 24.33 3.00 -17.39
N SER A 157 23.33 3.80 -17.00
CA SER A 157 22.35 4.33 -17.95
C SER A 157 23.02 5.28 -18.94
N THR A 158 22.71 5.12 -20.22
CA THR A 158 23.04 6.10 -21.26
C THR A 158 21.99 7.22 -21.36
N ASP A 159 20.84 7.04 -20.69
CA ASP A 159 19.78 8.05 -20.59
C ASP A 159 20.08 8.97 -19.39
N THR A 160 20.42 10.21 -19.71
CA THR A 160 20.77 11.25 -18.71
C THR A 160 19.58 11.65 -17.85
N ALA A 161 18.35 11.59 -18.37
CA ALA A 161 17.15 11.93 -17.59
C ALA A 161 16.92 10.89 -16.51
N LEU A 162 16.98 9.61 -16.88
CA LEU A 162 16.87 8.50 -15.94
C LEU A 162 17.99 8.54 -14.88
N SER A 163 19.24 8.76 -15.27
CA SER A 163 20.33 8.86 -14.30
C SER A 163 20.14 10.02 -13.33
N THR A 164 19.62 11.17 -13.79
CA THR A 164 19.35 12.33 -12.92
C THR A 164 18.24 12.02 -11.91
N ILE A 165 17.18 11.34 -12.35
CA ILE A 165 16.09 10.90 -11.49
C ILE A 165 16.56 9.87 -10.47
N ALA A 166 17.34 8.87 -10.89
CA ALA A 166 17.90 7.88 -9.99
C ALA A 166 18.77 8.54 -8.90
N ASP A 167 19.58 9.54 -9.26
CA ASP A 167 20.39 10.31 -8.32
C ASP A 167 19.54 11.13 -7.33
N GLN A 168 18.47 11.76 -7.82
CA GLN A 168 17.54 12.52 -6.97
C GLN A 168 16.83 11.60 -5.98
N VAL A 169 16.29 10.46 -6.44
CA VAL A 169 15.67 9.47 -5.57
C VAL A 169 16.66 8.94 -4.53
N LEU A 170 17.90 8.65 -4.93
CA LEU A 170 18.94 8.23 -3.98
C LEU A 170 19.21 9.30 -2.92
N HIS A 171 19.24 10.57 -3.31
CA HIS A 171 19.42 11.69 -2.39
C HIS A 171 18.25 11.79 -1.41
N ASP A 172 17.00 11.70 -1.88
CA ASP A 172 15.82 11.83 -1.02
C ASP A 172 15.68 10.63 -0.07
N LEU A 173 16.08 9.43 -0.50
CA LEU A 173 16.18 8.26 0.38
C LEU A 173 17.19 8.45 1.53
N GLN A 174 18.16 9.37 1.44
CA GLN A 174 19.10 9.60 2.55
C GLN A 174 18.44 10.29 3.76
N VAL A 175 17.36 11.02 3.54
CA VAL A 175 16.64 11.76 4.60
C VAL A 175 15.34 11.09 5.03
N LEU A 176 14.79 10.20 4.21
CA LEU A 176 13.54 9.49 4.50
C LEU A 176 13.71 8.45 5.61
N GLU A 177 12.81 8.50 6.59
CA GLU A 177 12.68 7.49 7.65
C GLU A 177 12.22 6.15 7.04
N TRP A 178 12.85 5.02 7.39
CA TRP A 178 12.68 3.76 6.65
C TRP A 178 11.32 3.06 6.84
N ASP A 179 10.61 3.34 7.93
CA ASP A 179 9.31 2.74 8.29
C ASP A 179 8.40 3.75 8.99
N ASP A 180 8.32 4.96 8.43
CA ASP A 180 7.36 5.97 8.87
C ASP A 180 6.09 5.96 8.00
N GLY A 181 5.01 6.52 8.53
CA GLY A 181 3.77 6.72 7.78
C GLY A 181 3.92 7.87 6.78
N LEU A 182 3.44 7.67 5.55
CA LEU A 182 3.39 8.76 4.58
C LEU A 182 2.23 9.72 4.91
N CYS A 183 2.23 10.89 4.28
CA CYS A 183 1.21 11.92 4.45
C CYS A 183 0.40 12.12 3.15
N GLY A 184 -0.70 12.88 3.24
CA GLY A 184 -1.50 13.25 2.06
C GLY A 184 -2.22 12.06 1.43
N PRO A 185 -2.37 12.02 0.09
CA PRO A 185 -3.00 10.91 -0.63
C PRO A 185 -2.37 9.53 -0.36
N ALA A 186 -1.11 9.51 0.08
CA ALA A 186 -0.38 8.31 0.44
C ALA A 186 -0.49 7.89 1.91
N ALA A 187 -1.32 8.54 2.73
CA ALA A 187 -1.38 8.32 4.18
C ALA A 187 -1.70 6.88 4.64
N SER A 188 -2.20 6.03 3.74
CA SER A 188 -2.41 4.60 3.99
C SER A 188 -1.15 3.73 3.81
N LEU A 189 -0.03 4.32 3.37
CA LEU A 189 1.23 3.63 3.09
C LEU A 189 2.31 4.00 4.13
N GLN A 190 3.28 3.10 4.23
CA GLN A 190 4.53 3.33 4.96
C GLN A 190 5.68 3.56 3.96
N THR A 191 6.77 4.20 4.38
CA THR A 191 7.95 4.41 3.52
C THR A 191 8.47 3.10 2.95
N LEU A 192 8.49 2.00 3.73
CA LEU A 192 8.89 0.67 3.26
C LEU A 192 8.09 0.21 2.02
N ASN A 193 6.85 0.66 1.87
CA ASN A 193 6.03 0.30 0.71
C ASN A 193 6.56 0.95 -0.58
N LEU A 194 7.31 2.05 -0.50
CA LEU A 194 7.89 2.72 -1.67
C LEU A 194 8.90 1.84 -2.42
N VAL A 195 9.49 0.83 -1.78
CA VAL A 195 10.35 -0.16 -2.46
C VAL A 195 9.62 -0.86 -3.60
N GLU A 196 8.30 -1.05 -3.52
CA GLU A 196 7.52 -1.68 -4.59
C GLU A 196 7.51 -0.83 -5.88
N PHE A 197 7.72 0.49 -5.79
CA PHE A 197 7.92 1.34 -6.98
C PHE A 197 9.29 1.16 -7.61
N LEU A 198 10.29 0.75 -6.83
CA LEU A 198 11.68 0.58 -7.28
C LEU A 198 11.96 -0.87 -7.70
N ALA A 199 10.97 -1.75 -7.62
CA ALA A 199 11.08 -3.16 -7.96
C ALA A 199 10.49 -3.45 -9.35
N SER A 200 11.06 -4.43 -10.04
CA SER A 200 10.48 -5.02 -11.26
C SER A 200 9.39 -6.05 -10.92
N THR A 201 8.43 -5.66 -10.09
CA THR A 201 7.33 -6.52 -9.62
C THR A 201 5.99 -5.85 -9.83
N SER A 202 4.95 -6.65 -10.11
CA SER A 202 3.59 -6.14 -10.21
C SER A 202 3.18 -5.42 -8.93
N MET A 203 2.67 -4.21 -9.09
CA MET A 203 2.28 -3.34 -7.99
C MET A 203 0.95 -3.80 -7.36
N LYS A 204 0.86 -3.71 -6.03
CA LYS A 204 -0.35 -4.08 -5.27
C LYS A 204 -1.45 -3.03 -5.39
N GLY A 205 -2.69 -3.45 -5.17
CA GLY A 205 -3.88 -2.58 -5.28
C GLY A 205 -3.81 -1.30 -4.44
N ARG A 206 -3.26 -1.35 -3.22
CA ARG A 206 -3.13 -0.18 -2.34
C ARG A 206 -2.38 1.01 -2.97
N PHE A 207 -1.43 0.76 -3.86
CA PHE A 207 -0.71 1.84 -4.54
C PHE A 207 -1.54 2.46 -5.65
N ILE A 208 -2.42 1.67 -6.28
CA ILE A 208 -3.37 2.17 -7.28
C ILE A 208 -4.32 3.15 -6.61
N ASP A 209 -4.84 2.81 -5.43
CA ASP A 209 -5.72 3.70 -4.67
C ASP A 209 -5.00 5.02 -4.32
N VAL A 210 -3.74 4.95 -3.88
CA VAL A 210 -2.91 6.15 -3.63
C VAL A 210 -2.70 6.98 -4.90
N MET A 211 -2.34 6.36 -6.02
CA MET A 211 -2.14 7.05 -7.29
C MET A 211 -3.44 7.68 -7.82
N VAL A 212 -4.58 7.01 -7.66
CA VAL A 212 -5.89 7.55 -8.02
C VAL A 212 -6.28 8.72 -7.11
N ASN A 213 -5.97 8.63 -5.83
CA ASN A 213 -6.19 9.72 -4.87
C ASN A 213 -5.31 10.92 -5.18
N GLU A 214 -4.07 10.70 -5.62
CA GLU A 214 -3.18 11.77 -6.10
C GLU A 214 -3.76 12.46 -7.35
N VAL A 215 -4.27 11.69 -8.31
CA VAL A 215 -4.96 12.24 -9.49
C VAL A 215 -6.17 13.07 -9.08
N SER A 216 -6.97 12.57 -8.13
CA SER A 216 -8.17 13.27 -7.64
C SER A 216 -7.80 14.57 -6.92
N TYR A 217 -6.78 14.52 -6.06
CA TYR A 217 -6.21 15.69 -5.40
C TYR A 217 -5.72 16.73 -6.42
N TYR A 218 -5.03 16.28 -7.47
CA TYR A 218 -4.56 17.16 -8.55
C TYR A 218 -5.73 17.80 -9.32
N MET A 219 -6.81 17.05 -9.61
CA MET A 219 -8.03 17.59 -10.26
C MET A 219 -8.70 18.71 -9.44
N GLU A 220 -8.67 18.62 -8.11
CA GLU A 220 -9.26 19.65 -7.23
C GLU A 220 -8.49 20.97 -7.30
N HIS A 221 -7.19 20.92 -7.59
CA HIS A 221 -6.30 22.08 -7.64
C HIS A 221 -6.02 22.58 -9.07
N HIS A 222 -6.35 21.78 -10.09
CA HIS A 222 -6.11 22.10 -11.50
C HIS A 222 -7.42 21.96 -12.29
N PRO A 223 -8.12 23.08 -12.56
CA PRO A 223 -9.39 23.05 -13.27
C PRO A 223 -9.26 22.35 -14.63
N LEU A 224 -10.09 21.32 -14.83
CA LEU A 224 -10.14 20.61 -16.10
C LEU A 224 -10.75 21.48 -17.21
N PRO A 225 -10.39 21.24 -18.49
CA PRO A 225 -11.06 21.88 -19.61
C PRO A 225 -12.58 21.65 -19.56
N SER A 226 -13.37 22.72 -19.76
CA SER A 226 -14.84 22.65 -19.69
C SER A 226 -15.48 21.63 -20.64
N GLU A 227 -14.77 21.25 -21.71
CA GLU A 227 -15.19 20.24 -22.69
C GLU A 227 -15.31 18.83 -22.10
N LEU A 228 -14.55 18.53 -21.04
CA LEU A 228 -14.60 17.26 -20.32
C LEU A 228 -15.85 17.16 -19.43
N GLY A 229 -16.41 18.31 -19.03
CA GLY A 229 -17.55 18.39 -18.11
C GLY A 229 -17.21 17.88 -16.71
N MET A 230 -18.23 17.45 -15.98
CA MET A 230 -18.04 16.88 -14.64
C MET A 230 -17.51 15.44 -14.76
N ILE A 231 -16.32 15.20 -14.20
CA ILE A 231 -15.64 13.89 -14.20
C ILE A 231 -15.44 13.42 -12.76
N SER A 232 -15.59 12.12 -12.54
CA SER A 232 -15.18 11.44 -11.31
C SER A 232 -14.12 10.38 -11.65
N VAL A 233 -13.02 10.37 -10.90
CA VAL A 233 -12.03 9.29 -10.94
C VAL A 233 -12.26 8.45 -9.69
N GLU A 234 -12.41 7.14 -9.85
CA GLU A 234 -12.75 6.23 -8.75
C GLU A 234 -11.62 5.24 -8.43
N GLU A 235 -11.48 4.94 -7.15
CA GLU A 235 -10.57 3.93 -6.60
C GLU A 235 -10.97 2.48 -6.94
N LEU A 236 -10.14 1.51 -6.56
CA LEU A 236 -10.42 0.08 -6.76
C LEU A 236 -11.66 -0.41 -6.04
N THR A 237 -12.09 0.26 -4.97
CA THR A 237 -13.34 -0.08 -4.28
C THR A 237 -14.53 -0.05 -5.25
N PHE A 238 -14.54 0.86 -6.23
CA PHE A 238 -15.58 0.93 -7.26
C PHE A 238 -15.59 -0.31 -8.16
N SER A 239 -14.45 -0.68 -8.75
CA SER A 239 -14.36 -1.83 -9.65
C SER A 239 -14.55 -3.16 -8.92
N ASN A 240 -14.05 -3.29 -7.68
CA ASN A 240 -14.30 -4.44 -6.82
C ASN A 240 -15.81 -4.62 -6.52
N MET A 241 -16.54 -3.52 -6.33
CA MET A 241 -17.99 -3.60 -6.16
C MET A 241 -18.71 -3.99 -7.45
N LEU A 242 -18.24 -3.54 -8.62
CA LEU A 242 -18.77 -4.01 -9.89
C LEU A 242 -18.59 -5.53 -10.07
N GLN A 243 -17.41 -6.04 -9.72
CA GLN A 243 -17.03 -7.46 -9.79
C GLN A 243 -17.60 -8.33 -8.65
N SER A 244 -18.47 -7.76 -7.81
CA SER A 244 -19.11 -8.52 -6.74
C SER A 244 -19.98 -9.67 -7.26
N SER A 245 -20.14 -10.72 -6.44
CA SER A 245 -20.90 -11.91 -6.82
C SER A 245 -22.35 -11.60 -7.23
N HIS A 246 -22.95 -12.47 -8.05
CA HIS A 246 -24.35 -12.35 -8.47
C HIS A 246 -25.32 -12.24 -7.27
N ASN A 247 -25.03 -12.93 -6.17
CA ASN A 247 -25.83 -12.88 -4.93
C ASN A 247 -25.80 -11.51 -4.25
N HIS A 248 -24.73 -10.73 -4.45
CA HIS A 248 -24.66 -9.36 -3.97
C HIS A 248 -25.45 -8.42 -4.88
N TRP A 249 -25.33 -8.61 -6.20
CA TRP A 249 -26.08 -7.82 -7.18
C TRP A 249 -27.60 -7.96 -7.10
N SER A 250 -28.13 -9.11 -6.66
CA SER A 250 -29.59 -9.25 -6.43
C SER A 250 -30.10 -8.34 -5.30
N ARG A 251 -29.19 -7.86 -4.44
CA ARG A 251 -29.48 -6.94 -3.32
C ARG A 251 -29.03 -5.51 -3.60
N TYR A 252 -28.66 -5.20 -4.85
CA TYR A 252 -28.08 -3.92 -5.26
C TYR A 252 -28.80 -2.74 -4.63
N THR A 253 -30.13 -2.66 -4.77
CA THR A 253 -30.97 -1.54 -4.27
C THR A 253 -30.92 -1.29 -2.76
N PHE A 254 -30.63 -2.31 -1.93
CA PHE A 254 -30.76 -2.20 -0.46
C PHE A 254 -29.44 -2.38 0.28
N ASP A 255 -28.41 -2.88 -0.39
CA ASP A 255 -27.13 -3.18 0.22
C ASP A 255 -26.23 -1.93 0.23
N LYS A 256 -25.92 -1.45 1.43
CA LYS A 256 -25.14 -0.22 1.65
C LYS A 256 -23.75 -0.24 0.99
N ARG A 257 -23.21 -1.43 0.70
CA ARG A 257 -21.92 -1.56 0.00
C ARG A 257 -21.98 -1.00 -1.43
N PHE A 258 -23.15 -0.97 -2.06
CA PHE A 258 -23.36 -0.37 -3.38
C PHE A 258 -23.72 1.12 -3.33
N SER A 259 -23.72 1.77 -2.16
CA SER A 259 -24.10 3.19 -2.01
C SER A 259 -23.33 4.12 -2.95
N ARG A 260 -22.02 3.93 -3.09
CA ARG A 260 -21.19 4.71 -4.03
C ARG A 260 -21.61 4.49 -5.48
N LEU A 261 -21.81 3.24 -5.89
CA LEU A 261 -22.29 2.89 -7.25
C LEU A 261 -23.68 3.47 -7.53
N HIS A 262 -24.59 3.44 -6.55
CA HIS A 262 -25.91 4.06 -6.67
C HIS A 262 -25.83 5.56 -6.90
N MET A 263 -25.04 6.23 -6.05
CA MET A 263 -24.85 7.67 -6.11
C MET A 263 -24.29 8.09 -7.46
N LEU A 264 -23.23 7.43 -7.94
CA LEU A 264 -22.62 7.75 -9.24
C LEU A 264 -23.58 7.46 -10.41
N GLY A 265 -24.27 6.33 -10.39
CA GLY A 265 -25.20 5.97 -11.45
C GLY A 265 -26.38 6.93 -11.55
N ASN A 266 -26.91 7.40 -10.41
CA ASN A 266 -27.94 8.43 -10.38
C ASN A 266 -27.39 9.77 -10.90
N LYS A 267 -26.20 10.20 -10.45
CA LYS A 267 -25.58 11.44 -10.97
C LYS A 267 -25.35 11.40 -12.48
N LEU A 268 -24.95 10.25 -13.03
CA LEU A 268 -24.86 10.06 -14.49
C LEU A 268 -26.24 10.19 -15.15
N CYS A 269 -27.27 9.56 -14.58
CA CYS A 269 -28.64 9.58 -15.11
C CYS A 269 -29.25 10.99 -15.09
N ASP A 270 -29.01 11.73 -14.02
CA ASP A 270 -29.53 13.09 -13.80
C ASP A 270 -28.74 14.15 -14.58
N GLY A 271 -27.61 13.77 -15.20
CA GLY A 271 -26.74 14.67 -15.96
C GLY A 271 -25.85 15.57 -15.09
N GLU A 272 -25.73 15.28 -13.79
CA GLU A 272 -24.82 15.96 -12.87
C GLU A 272 -23.36 15.50 -13.06
N LEU A 273 -23.18 14.29 -13.61
CA LEU A 273 -21.89 13.70 -13.90
C LEU A 273 -21.85 13.27 -15.37
N ASN A 274 -20.77 13.62 -16.07
CA ASN A 274 -20.61 13.27 -17.48
C ASN A 274 -19.81 11.98 -17.63
N CYS A 275 -18.71 11.86 -16.86
CA CYS A 275 -17.80 10.74 -16.97
C CYS A 275 -17.42 10.12 -15.62
N VAL A 276 -17.19 8.80 -15.64
CA VAL A 276 -16.54 8.05 -14.57
C VAL A 276 -15.33 7.33 -15.15
N ILE A 277 -14.15 7.54 -14.56
CA ILE A 277 -12.89 6.89 -14.94
C ILE A 277 -12.44 6.01 -13.79
N PHE A 278 -12.04 4.77 -14.04
CA PHE A 278 -11.62 3.88 -12.97
C PHE A 278 -10.67 2.77 -13.46
N PRO A 279 -9.75 2.33 -12.58
CA PRO A 279 -8.90 1.18 -12.82
C PRO A 279 -9.68 -0.13 -12.61
N ILE A 280 -9.33 -1.17 -13.37
CA ILE A 280 -9.85 -2.52 -13.18
C ILE A 280 -8.75 -3.57 -13.39
N ASN A 281 -8.83 -4.64 -12.60
CA ASN A 281 -7.97 -5.80 -12.77
C ASN A 281 -8.65 -6.83 -13.67
N VAL A 282 -8.14 -6.97 -14.89
CA VAL A 282 -8.62 -7.94 -15.86
C VAL A 282 -8.03 -9.31 -15.51
N ASN A 283 -8.91 -10.26 -15.17
CA ASN A 283 -8.57 -11.65 -14.81
C ASN A 283 -7.59 -11.79 -13.63
N GLY A 284 -7.45 -10.77 -12.78
CA GLY A 284 -6.53 -10.81 -11.63
C GLY A 284 -5.04 -10.73 -11.99
N VAL A 285 -4.70 -10.40 -13.24
CA VAL A 285 -3.31 -10.43 -13.74
C VAL A 285 -2.85 -9.13 -14.38
N HIS A 286 -3.76 -8.24 -14.78
CA HIS A 286 -3.41 -7.07 -15.59
C HIS A 286 -4.32 -5.88 -15.31
N TRP A 287 -3.71 -4.70 -15.16
CA TRP A 287 -4.40 -3.47 -14.81
C TRP A 287 -4.69 -2.62 -16.06
N THR A 288 -5.94 -2.19 -16.19
CA THR A 288 -6.44 -1.43 -17.33
C THR A 288 -7.39 -0.32 -16.88
N VAL A 289 -7.76 0.58 -17.77
CA VAL A 289 -8.66 1.70 -17.46
C VAL A 289 -9.95 1.62 -18.27
N PHE A 290 -11.06 1.87 -17.58
CA PHE A 290 -12.35 2.14 -18.21
C PHE A 290 -12.73 3.61 -18.03
N LEU A 291 -13.35 4.19 -19.07
CA LEU A 291 -14.01 5.48 -18.99
C LEU A 291 -15.44 5.33 -19.51
N ILE A 292 -16.41 5.71 -18.68
CA ILE A 292 -17.82 5.73 -19.04
C ILE A 292 -18.19 7.17 -19.35
N ASN A 293 -18.71 7.44 -20.55
CA ASN A 293 -19.18 8.77 -20.95
C ASN A 293 -20.70 8.71 -21.15
N ALA A 294 -21.46 9.20 -20.16
CA ALA A 294 -22.92 9.16 -20.19
C ALA A 294 -23.53 10.08 -21.25
N THR A 295 -22.90 11.23 -21.50
CA THR A 295 -23.35 12.19 -22.53
C THR A 295 -23.33 11.57 -23.93
N LYS A 296 -22.24 10.85 -24.26
CA LYS A 296 -22.07 10.17 -25.55
C LYS A 296 -22.64 8.75 -25.55
N ARG A 297 -23.04 8.22 -24.39
CA ARG A 297 -23.46 6.82 -24.16
C ARG A 297 -22.47 5.80 -24.71
N VAL A 298 -21.19 6.03 -24.42
CA VAL A 298 -20.08 5.16 -24.82
C VAL A 298 -19.29 4.74 -23.60
N ILE A 299 -18.79 3.50 -23.65
CA ILE A 299 -17.75 3.02 -22.75
C ILE A 299 -16.45 3.03 -23.56
N HIS A 300 -15.37 3.53 -22.99
CA HIS A 300 -14.01 3.47 -23.52
C HIS A 300 -13.19 2.51 -22.66
N TYR A 301 -12.24 1.82 -23.29
CA TYR A 301 -11.32 0.89 -22.67
C TYR A 301 -9.93 1.14 -23.24
N SER A 302 -8.93 1.20 -22.38
CA SER A 302 -7.53 1.28 -22.78
C SER A 302 -6.66 0.37 -21.95
N ASP A 303 -5.69 -0.18 -22.65
CA ASP A 303 -4.82 -1.23 -22.16
C ASP A 303 -3.45 -1.07 -22.80
N SER A 304 -2.42 -0.91 -21.98
CA SER A 304 -1.05 -0.76 -22.45
C SER A 304 -0.45 -2.01 -23.12
N LEU A 305 -1.07 -3.19 -22.99
CA LEU A 305 -0.72 -4.41 -23.74
C LEU A 305 -1.64 -4.65 -24.95
N ASP A 306 -2.58 -3.75 -25.22
CA ASP A 306 -3.54 -3.87 -26.32
C ASP A 306 -4.34 -5.19 -26.25
N TRP A 307 -4.69 -5.67 -25.05
CA TRP A 307 -5.57 -6.84 -24.95
C TRP A 307 -6.97 -6.50 -25.45
N PRO A 308 -7.72 -7.48 -25.97
CA PRO A 308 -9.10 -7.26 -26.36
C PRO A 308 -9.96 -6.89 -25.13
N TRP A 309 -11.04 -6.16 -25.41
CA TRP A 309 -12.04 -5.78 -24.41
C TRP A 309 -12.48 -6.96 -23.53
N PRO A 310 -12.36 -6.86 -22.20
CA PRO A 310 -12.76 -7.92 -21.28
C PRO A 310 -14.29 -7.99 -21.22
N LYS A 311 -14.88 -8.98 -21.91
CA LYS A 311 -16.33 -9.07 -22.09
C LYS A 311 -17.09 -9.09 -20.76
N ASP A 312 -16.61 -9.86 -19.79
CA ASP A 312 -17.30 -10.03 -18.51
C ASP A 312 -17.35 -8.71 -17.72
N ASP A 313 -16.25 -7.95 -17.69
CA ASP A 313 -16.20 -6.63 -17.05
C ASP A 313 -17.10 -5.61 -17.77
N VAL A 314 -17.15 -5.64 -19.11
CA VAL A 314 -18.08 -4.81 -19.90
C VAL A 314 -19.54 -5.16 -19.58
N ASP A 315 -19.88 -6.44 -19.49
CA ASP A 315 -21.24 -6.88 -19.18
C ASP A 315 -21.66 -6.43 -17.75
N LEU A 316 -20.72 -6.40 -16.79
CA LEU A 316 -20.95 -5.85 -15.45
C LEU A 316 -21.21 -4.34 -15.47
N ILE A 317 -20.43 -3.57 -16.22
CA ILE A 317 -20.64 -2.12 -16.40
C ILE A 317 -22.00 -1.86 -17.05
N GLN A 318 -22.35 -2.61 -18.11
CA GLN A 318 -23.63 -2.47 -18.78
C GLN A 318 -24.80 -2.78 -17.83
N ARG A 319 -24.69 -3.85 -17.03
CA ARG A 319 -25.70 -4.20 -16.01
C ARG A 319 -25.91 -3.07 -15.00
N TRP A 320 -24.82 -2.49 -14.51
CA TRP A 320 -24.87 -1.36 -13.60
C TRP A 320 -25.60 -0.18 -14.25
N LEU A 321 -25.20 0.24 -15.44
CA LEU A 321 -25.82 1.34 -16.18
C LEU A 321 -27.32 1.09 -16.45
N CYS A 322 -27.69 -0.13 -16.86
CA CYS A 322 -29.10 -0.50 -17.09
C CYS A 322 -29.94 -0.36 -15.80
N THR A 323 -29.35 -0.61 -14.64
CA THR A 323 -30.04 -0.48 -13.34
C THR A 323 -30.41 0.98 -13.04
N HIS A 324 -29.70 1.94 -13.65
CA HIS A 324 -30.00 3.38 -13.58
C HIS A 324 -30.81 3.89 -14.78
N GLY A 325 -31.47 3.00 -15.52
CA GLY A 325 -32.40 3.39 -16.59
C GLY A 325 -31.74 3.72 -17.93
N PHE A 326 -30.44 3.51 -18.07
CA PHE A 326 -29.76 3.66 -19.35
C PHE A 326 -30.06 2.49 -20.31
N SER A 327 -30.16 2.79 -21.60
CA SER A 327 -29.96 1.78 -22.64
C SER A 327 -28.50 1.33 -22.67
N PRO A 328 -28.17 0.13 -23.19
CA PRO A 328 -26.79 -0.29 -23.32
C PRO A 328 -25.92 0.74 -24.05
N PHE A 329 -24.75 1.04 -23.50
CA PHE A 329 -23.79 1.96 -24.11
C PHE A 329 -23.03 1.26 -25.24
N SER A 330 -22.64 1.98 -26.28
CA SER A 330 -21.79 1.42 -27.33
C SER A 330 -20.32 1.42 -26.89
N LYS A 331 -19.49 0.64 -27.59
CA LYS A 331 -18.03 0.68 -27.41
C LYS A 331 -17.48 1.91 -28.14
N GLY A 332 -16.79 2.77 -27.42
CA GLY A 332 -16.03 3.89 -27.95
C GLY A 332 -14.65 3.46 -28.44
N ALA A 333 -13.91 4.42 -29.01
CA ALA A 333 -12.50 4.24 -29.31
C ALA A 333 -11.69 4.11 -28.01
N ALA A 334 -10.51 3.48 -28.08
CA ALA A 334 -9.59 3.48 -26.95
C ALA A 334 -9.20 4.92 -26.57
N ILE A 335 -9.07 5.18 -25.27
CA ILE A 335 -8.39 6.37 -24.75
C ILE A 335 -6.93 6.32 -25.25
N PRO A 336 -6.36 7.44 -25.75
CA PRO A 336 -4.95 7.47 -26.12
C PRO A 336 -4.06 6.90 -25.01
N HIS A 337 -3.15 5.99 -25.35
CA HIS A 337 -2.32 5.28 -24.39
C HIS A 337 -0.96 4.93 -24.97
N GLY A 338 0.03 4.80 -24.07
CA GLY A 338 1.32 4.19 -24.38
C GLY A 338 1.25 2.67 -24.38
N LEU A 339 2.11 2.02 -25.16
CA LEU A 339 2.27 0.57 -25.13
C LEU A 339 3.38 0.19 -24.15
N GLN A 340 3.11 -0.78 -23.28
CA GLN A 340 4.11 -1.37 -22.42
C GLN A 340 4.72 -2.62 -23.07
N GLU A 341 5.99 -2.89 -22.78
CA GLU A 341 6.72 -4.07 -23.27
C GLU A 341 6.99 -5.11 -22.17
N ASP A 342 6.77 -4.75 -20.90
CA ASP A 342 6.97 -5.62 -19.75
C ASP A 342 5.65 -6.11 -19.13
N SER A 343 5.75 -6.85 -18.02
CA SER A 343 4.61 -7.48 -17.33
C SER A 343 4.24 -6.84 -15.99
N PHE A 344 4.92 -5.76 -15.60
CA PHE A 344 4.78 -5.14 -14.27
C PHE A 344 4.42 -3.66 -14.31
N SER A 345 4.62 -2.98 -15.43
CA SER A 345 4.38 -1.54 -15.63
C SER A 345 2.91 -1.19 -15.89
N CYS A 346 2.01 -2.18 -15.92
CA CYS A 346 0.59 -1.98 -16.25
C CYS A 346 -0.08 -0.91 -15.39
N VAL A 347 0.24 -0.85 -14.09
CA VAL A 347 -0.30 0.16 -13.18
C VAL A 347 0.16 1.56 -13.55
N ILE A 348 1.45 1.74 -13.82
CA ILE A 348 2.04 3.04 -14.16
C ILE A 348 1.46 3.53 -15.49
N ALA A 349 1.42 2.65 -16.49
CA ALA A 349 0.82 2.95 -17.79
C ALA A 349 -0.67 3.29 -17.65
N MET A 350 -1.42 2.54 -16.84
CA MET A 350 -2.84 2.82 -16.57
C MET A 350 -3.06 4.19 -15.94
N ILE A 351 -2.28 4.57 -14.92
CA ILE A 351 -2.37 5.90 -14.30
C ILE A 351 -1.95 6.99 -15.30
N ASN A 352 -0.89 6.77 -16.08
CA ASN A 352 -0.50 7.70 -17.15
C ASN A 352 -1.64 7.92 -18.16
N ILE A 353 -2.41 6.90 -18.53
CA ILE A 353 -3.58 7.06 -19.42
C ILE A 353 -4.62 7.98 -18.80
N ILE A 354 -4.91 7.83 -17.51
CA ILE A 354 -5.83 8.71 -16.78
C ILE A 354 -5.30 10.14 -16.78
N CYS A 355 -4.03 10.33 -16.40
CA CYS A 355 -3.36 11.62 -16.36
C CYS A 355 -3.30 12.31 -17.73
N HIS A 356 -2.97 11.57 -18.79
CA HIS A 356 -2.97 12.09 -20.16
C HIS A 356 -4.37 12.55 -20.57
N HIS A 357 -5.39 11.76 -20.28
CA HIS A 357 -6.76 12.09 -20.63
C HIS A 357 -7.25 13.37 -19.94
N LEU A 358 -6.89 13.56 -18.67
CA LEU A 358 -7.33 14.69 -17.85
C LEU A 358 -6.49 15.95 -18.06
N PHE A 359 -5.17 15.79 -18.15
CA PHE A 359 -4.21 16.89 -18.03
C PHE A 359 -3.30 17.04 -19.26
N SER A 360 -3.48 16.21 -20.29
CA SER A 360 -2.61 16.19 -21.49
C SER A 360 -1.13 15.92 -21.17
N ILE A 361 -0.83 15.26 -20.04
CA ILE A 361 0.52 14.79 -19.71
C ILE A 361 1.03 13.84 -20.81
N PRO A 362 2.31 13.90 -21.23
CA PRO A 362 2.83 13.00 -22.25
C PRO A 362 2.52 11.53 -21.97
N LEU A 363 2.21 10.78 -23.04
CA LEU A 363 1.89 9.36 -22.92
C LEU A 363 3.13 8.54 -22.56
N PHE A 364 2.87 7.52 -21.76
CA PHE A 364 3.82 6.48 -21.37
C PHE A 364 4.59 5.95 -22.58
N THR A 365 5.89 5.79 -22.40
CA THR A 365 6.72 5.01 -23.32
C THR A 365 7.62 4.10 -22.50
N ASN A 366 8.01 2.94 -23.05
CA ASN A 366 8.94 2.04 -22.34
C ASN A 366 10.29 2.72 -22.02
N LYS A 367 10.68 3.72 -22.81
CA LYS A 367 11.86 4.56 -22.51
C LYS A 367 11.61 5.54 -21.37
N ALA A 368 10.39 6.07 -21.27
CA ALA A 368 9.98 7.03 -20.24
C ALA A 368 9.46 6.37 -18.95
N HIS A 369 9.37 5.03 -18.87
CA HIS A 369 8.87 4.31 -17.68
C HIS A 369 9.57 4.74 -16.38
N PHE A 370 10.84 5.16 -16.47
CA PHE A 370 11.57 5.64 -15.31
C PHE A 370 11.45 7.15 -15.06
N ASN A 371 11.10 7.93 -16.09
CA ASN A 371 10.95 9.39 -15.95
C ASN A 371 9.58 9.78 -15.37
N GLU A 372 8.54 8.97 -15.60
CA GLU A 372 7.17 9.30 -15.16
C GLU A 372 6.89 9.03 -13.68
N LYS A 373 7.78 8.33 -12.97
CA LYS A 373 7.63 8.11 -11.51
C LYS A 373 7.87 9.38 -10.70
N ASP A 374 8.69 10.31 -11.20
CA ASP A 374 9.03 11.56 -10.51
C ASP A 374 8.24 12.79 -11.01
N SER A 375 7.68 12.75 -12.23
CA SER A 375 7.00 13.91 -12.82
C SER A 375 5.72 14.36 -12.10
N PHE A 376 5.28 13.64 -11.05
CA PHE A 376 4.20 14.07 -10.17
C PHE A 376 4.63 15.18 -9.19
N HIS A 377 5.94 15.43 -9.03
CA HIS A 377 6.47 16.42 -8.09
C HIS A 377 6.93 17.73 -8.74
N ASP A 378 7.04 17.80 -10.07
CA ASP A 378 7.42 19.02 -10.80
C ASP A 378 6.20 19.94 -11.02
N THR A 379 5.59 20.43 -9.94
CA THR A 379 4.80 21.68 -10.01
C THR A 379 5.74 22.87 -9.84
N PRO A 380 5.63 23.94 -10.63
CA PRO A 380 6.42 25.14 -10.40
C PRO A 380 6.10 25.70 -9.01
N ASP A 381 7.12 25.68 -8.13
CA ASP A 381 7.12 26.30 -6.81
C ASP A 381 6.51 27.70 -6.89
N THR A 382 5.24 27.80 -6.53
CA THR A 382 4.50 29.05 -6.41
C THR A 382 3.83 29.10 -5.04
N ASP A 383 4.57 28.74 -3.98
CA ASP A 383 4.30 29.30 -2.65
C ASP A 383 5.54 29.27 -1.73
N PRO A 384 6.33 30.36 -1.64
CA PRO A 384 7.51 30.41 -0.78
C PRO A 384 7.21 30.55 0.72
N ASP A 385 5.93 30.60 1.15
CA ASP A 385 5.57 30.94 2.53
C ASP A 385 5.13 29.76 3.42
N CYS A 386 5.18 28.51 2.97
CA CYS A 386 4.87 27.36 3.83
C CYS A 386 6.09 26.89 4.63
N HIS A 387 6.54 27.73 5.58
CA HIS A 387 7.52 27.30 6.58
C HIS A 387 6.91 26.31 7.58
N THR A 388 7.56 25.15 7.65
CA THR A 388 7.47 24.07 8.63
C THR A 388 7.21 24.57 10.06
N SER A 389 5.94 24.51 10.48
CA SER A 389 5.59 24.50 11.90
C SER A 389 5.70 23.06 12.42
N PRO A 390 6.49 22.80 13.48
CA PRO A 390 6.56 21.47 14.06
C PRO A 390 5.23 21.16 14.74
N CYS A 391 4.57 20.09 14.30
CA CYS A 391 3.42 19.50 14.97
C CYS A 391 3.84 19.02 16.38
N THR A 392 3.78 19.92 17.34
CA THR A 392 3.95 19.62 18.77
C THR A 392 2.57 19.26 19.33
N ASN A 393 2.31 17.97 19.43
CA ASN A 393 1.21 17.45 20.24
C ASN A 393 1.50 17.75 21.71
N THR A 394 0.93 18.84 22.21
CA THR A 394 0.84 19.12 23.65
C THR A 394 -0.63 19.15 24.04
N SER A 395 -1.08 18.07 24.68
CA SER A 395 -2.38 18.02 25.34
C SER A 395 -2.38 18.97 26.54
N GLN A 396 -3.21 20.01 26.51
CA GLN A 396 -3.75 20.62 27.72
C GLN A 396 -5.24 20.89 27.52
N PHE A 397 -6.06 19.94 27.96
CA PHE A 397 -7.45 20.18 28.29
C PHE A 397 -7.51 21.08 29.53
N SER A 398 -8.13 22.24 29.42
CA SER A 398 -8.66 23.00 30.55
C SER A 398 -10.12 23.33 30.24
N SER A 399 -11.02 22.66 30.95
CA SER A 399 -12.46 22.92 30.93
C SER A 399 -12.77 24.27 31.56
N PRO A 400 -13.74 25.05 31.05
CA PRO A 400 -14.39 26.08 31.84
C PRO A 400 -15.61 25.50 32.57
N VAL A 401 -15.57 25.73 33.88
CA VAL A 401 -16.65 25.56 34.86
C VAL A 401 -17.86 26.40 34.43
N MET A 402 -19.02 25.76 34.27
CA MET A 402 -20.30 26.44 34.31
C MET A 402 -20.66 26.72 35.77
N SER A 403 -20.78 28.00 36.12
CA SER A 403 -21.42 28.44 37.34
C SER A 403 -22.84 28.93 37.02
N ASP A 404 -23.82 28.22 37.57
CA ASP A 404 -25.16 28.73 37.80
C ASP A 404 -25.10 30.03 38.61
N THR A 405 -25.92 31.01 38.25
CA THR A 405 -26.69 31.77 39.24
C THR A 405 -27.95 32.34 38.61
N SER A 406 -29.06 31.92 39.19
CA SER A 406 -30.38 32.52 39.10
C SER A 406 -30.45 33.82 39.89
N SER A 407 -31.07 34.84 39.30
CA SER A 407 -31.96 35.84 39.94
C SER A 407 -32.69 36.62 38.85
#